data_AF-A0AA50R1M4-F1
#
_entry.id   AF-A0AA50R1M4-F1
#
_cell.length_a   1.000
_cell.length_b   1.000
_cell.length_c   1.000
_cell.angle_alpha   90.00
_cell.angle_beta   90.00
_cell.angle_gamma   90.00
#
_symmetry.space_group_name_H-M   'P 1'
#
loop_
_entity.id
_entity.type
_entity.pdbx_description
1 polymer ?
#
loop_
_entity_poly.entity_id
_entity_poly.type
_entity_poly.pdbx_seq_one_letter_code
_entity_poly.pdbx_strand_id
1 'polypeptide(L)' 'CGHCKRLKPEYEVAAGVLKNDDPPVALAKVDCTEGGKETCEKYSVSGYPTLKIFRKGEVSQDYNGP' A
#
# COMPACT_ATOMS: atom_id res chain seq x y z
N CYS A 1 -11.97 -8.17 5.42
CA CYS A 1 -11.56 -8.01 4.01
C CYS A 1 -10.91 -9.30 3.48
N GLY A 2 -11.61 -10.09 2.65
CA GLY A 2 -11.04 -11.30 2.05
C GLY A 2 -9.93 -11.02 1.04
N HIS A 3 -10.09 -9.97 0.22
CA HIS A 3 -9.08 -9.52 -0.74
C HIS A 3 -7.75 -9.13 -0.09
N CYS A 4 -7.79 -8.46 1.05
CA CYS A 4 -6.60 -8.07 1.81
C CYS A 4 -5.82 -9.29 2.33
N LYS A 5 -6.53 -10.32 2.82
CA LYS A 5 -5.91 -11.57 3.26
C LYS A 5 -5.23 -12.30 2.11
N ARG A 6 -5.82 -12.28 0.91
CA ARG A 6 -5.26 -12.87 -0.30
C ARG A 6 -4.04 -12.10 -0.83
N LEU A 7 -4.05 -10.77 -0.72
CA LEU A 7 -2.94 -9.92 -1.17
C LEU A 7 -1.71 -10.01 -0.24
N LYS A 8 -1.92 -10.23 1.05
CA LYS A 8 -0.86 -10.19 2.07
C LYS A 8 0.42 -11.00 1.73
N PRO A 9 0.37 -12.29 1.39
CA PRO A 9 1.59 -13.07 1.11
C PRO A 9 2.38 -12.46 -0.05
N GLU A 10 1.69 -12.09 -1.13
CA GLU A 10 2.34 -11.56 -2.33
C GLU A 10 2.90 -10.15 -2.10
N TYR A 11 2.25 -9.37 -1.23
CA TYR A 11 2.75 -8.06 -0.81
C TYR A 11 4.02 -8.17 0.05
N GLU A 12 4.12 -9.20 0.90
CA GLU A 12 5.33 -9.48 1.69
C GLU A 12 6.50 -9.93 0.80
N VAL A 13 6.24 -10.79 -0.20
CA VAL A 13 7.23 -11.19 -1.20
C VAL A 13 7.72 -9.96 -2.00
N ALA A 14 6.79 -9.14 -2.49
CA ALA A 14 7.12 -7.93 -3.23
C ALA A 14 7.96 -6.97 -2.38
N ALA A 15 7.63 -6.79 -1.10
CA ALA A 15 8.41 -5.94 -0.20
C ALA A 15 9.86 -6.46 -0.04
N GLY A 16 10.03 -7.78 0.02
CA GLY A 16 11.35 -8.41 0.06
C GLY A 16 12.19 -8.16 -1.19
N VAL A 17 11.58 -8.25 -2.37
CA VAL A 17 12.25 -7.99 -3.66
C VAL A 17 12.60 -6.50 -3.78
N LEU A 18 11.62 -5.63 -3.61
CA LEU A 18 11.72 -4.18 -3.84
C LEU A 18 12.66 -3.46 -2.87
N LYS A 19 12.90 -4.04 -1.69
CA LYS A 19 13.91 -3.53 -0.76
C LYS A 19 15.33 -3.61 -1.32
N ASN A 20 15.59 -4.49 -2.29
CA ASN A 20 16.91 -4.67 -2.91
C ASN A 20 17.08 -3.88 -4.22
N ASP A 21 16.08 -3.11 -4.66
CA ASP A 21 16.21 -2.21 -5.81
C ASP A 21 17.14 -1.03 -5.50
N ASP A 22 17.65 -0.39 -6.55
CA ASP A 22 18.41 0.86 -6.46
C ASP A 22 17.72 1.98 -7.26
N PRO A 23 17.04 2.94 -6.60
CA PRO A 23 16.91 3.08 -5.14
C PRO A 23 15.89 2.08 -4.53
N PRO A 24 16.01 1.76 -3.23
CA PRO A 24 15.13 0.80 -2.56
C PRO A 24 13.70 1.35 -2.46
N VAL A 25 12.72 0.47 -2.72
CA VAL A 25 11.29 0.82 -2.66
C VAL A 25 10.67 0.16 -1.43
N ALA A 26 10.19 0.98 -0.50
CA ALA A 26 9.53 0.52 0.71
C ALA A 26 8.02 0.30 0.48
N LEU A 27 7.52 -0.85 0.92
CA LEU A 27 6.10 -1.16 0.98
C LEU A 27 5.60 -1.00 2.41
N ALA A 28 4.55 -0.20 2.59
CA ALA A 28 3.91 0.03 3.88
C ALA A 28 2.45 -0.47 3.87
N LYS A 29 1.93 -0.75 5.06
CA LYS A 29 0.51 -1.02 5.28
C LYS A 29 -0.06 0.00 6.26
N VAL A 30 -1.31 0.40 6.07
CA VAL A 30 -2.06 1.24 6.99
C VAL A 30 -3.36 0.53 7.32
N ASP A 31 -3.64 0.34 8.60
CA ASP A 31 -4.92 -0.23 9.05
C ASP A 31 -5.94 0.90 9.22
N CYS A 32 -6.83 1.04 8.24
CA CYS A 32 -7.87 2.05 8.23
C CYS A 32 -9.00 1.80 9.26
N THR A 33 -9.02 0.62 9.91
CA THR A 33 -10.02 0.27 10.94
C THR A 33 -9.55 0.59 12.36
N GLU A 34 -8.26 0.83 12.55
CA GLU A 34 -7.64 1.19 13.83
C GLU A 34 -7.02 2.60 13.74
N GLY A 35 -5.74 2.74 14.11
CA GLY A 35 -5.05 4.04 14.17
C GLY A 35 -4.80 4.72 12.81
N GLY A 36 -5.11 4.06 11.68
CA GLY A 36 -4.89 4.60 10.34
C GLY A 36 -6.07 5.35 9.74
N LYS A 37 -7.21 5.46 10.43
CA LYS A 37 -8.45 6.03 9.87
C LYS A 37 -8.27 7.41 9.24
N GLU A 38 -7.65 8.36 9.96
CA GLU A 38 -7.40 9.72 9.45
C GLU A 38 -6.51 9.72 8.20
N THR A 39 -5.50 8.84 8.16
CA THR A 39 -4.63 8.68 6.99
C THR A 39 -5.42 8.18 5.79
N CYS A 40 -6.31 7.22 5.99
CA CYS A 40 -7.14 6.65 4.93
C CYS A 40 -8.17 7.65 4.42
N GLU A 41 -8.78 8.45 5.30
CA GLU A 41 -9.68 9.55 4.91
C GLU A 41 -8.93 10.64 4.12
N LYS A 42 -7.76 11.06 4.60
CA LYS A 42 -6.88 12.04 3.92
C LYS A 42 -6.54 11.63 2.49
N TYR A 43 -6.32 10.34 2.26
CA TYR A 43 -6.02 9.81 0.93
C TYR A 43 -7.23 9.21 0.22
N SER A 44 -8.45 9.48 0.71
CA SER A 44 -9.72 9.07 0.09
C SER A 44 -9.82 7.57 -0.19
N VAL A 45 -9.36 6.74 0.73
CA VAL A 45 -9.50 5.27 0.66
C VAL A 45 -10.94 4.91 1.02
N SER A 46 -11.70 4.43 0.02
CA SER A 46 -13.12 4.05 0.17
C SER A 46 -13.37 2.55 0.08
N GLY A 47 -12.35 1.76 -0.27
CA GLY A 47 -12.44 0.30 -0.41
C GLY A 47 -11.14 -0.39 -0.02
N TYR A 48 -11.17 -1.71 0.16
CA TYR A 48 -10.00 -2.48 0.57
C TYR A 48 -9.78 -3.75 -0.27
N PRO A 49 -8.52 -4.06 -0.65
CA PRO A 49 -7.34 -3.22 -0.49
C PRO A 49 -7.34 -2.04 -1.50
N THR A 50 -6.68 -0.93 -1.13
CA THR A 50 -6.32 0.16 -2.05
C THR A 50 -4.81 0.36 -1.94
N LEU A 51 -4.14 0.41 -3.08
CA LEU A 51 -2.70 0.60 -3.17
C LEU A 51 -2.41 1.96 -3.80
N LYS A 52 -1.60 2.78 -3.11
CA LYS A 52 -1.20 4.12 -3.56
C LYS A 52 0.31 4.20 -3.61
N ILE A 53 0.83 4.69 -4.73
CA ILE A 53 2.25 4.87 -4.97
C ILE A 53 2.62 6.29 -4.54
N PHE A 54 3.62 6.40 -3.66
CA PHE A 54 4.16 7.67 -3.21
C PHE A 54 5.52 7.92 -3.87
N ARG A 55 5.75 9.14 -4.35
CA ARG A 55 7.05 9.59 -4.86
C ARG A 55 7.36 10.94 -4.22
N LYS A 56 8.55 11.08 -3.64
CA LYS A 56 8.98 12.32 -2.95
C LYS A 56 8.00 12.81 -1.88
N GLY A 57 7.30 11.89 -1.22
CA GLY A 57 6.33 12.21 -0.16
C GLY A 57 4.92 12.54 -0.64
N GLU A 58 4.67 12.57 -1.95
CA GLU A 58 3.37 12.89 -2.53
C GLU A 58 2.75 11.66 -3.20
N VAL A 59 1.42 11.62 -3.24
CA VAL A 59 0.69 10.57 -3.96
C VAL A 59 0.92 10.76 -5.45
N SER A 60 1.57 9.79 -6.08
CA SER A 60 1.84 9.82 -7.51
C SER A 60 0.72 9.19 -8.32
N GLN A 61 0.20 8.04 -7.90
CA GLN A 61 -0.86 7.31 -8.61
C GLN A 61 -1.47 6.20 -7.75
N ASP A 62 -2.67 5.76 -8.12
CA ASP A 62 -3.31 4.55 -7.60
C ASP A 62 -2.85 3.34 -8.42
N TYR A 63 -2.59 2.21 -7.74
CA TYR A 63 -2.21 0.97 -8.39
C TYR A 63 -3.42 0.05 -8.52
N ASN A 64 -3.84 -0.21 -9.76
CA ASN A 64 -5.04 -0.99 -10.10
C ASN A 64 -4.75 -2.44 -10.51
N GLY A 65 -3.51 -2.90 -10.35
CA GLY A 65 -3.04 -4.20 -10.83
C GLY A 65 -2.16 -4.10 -12.09
N PRO A 66 -1.57 -5.23 -12.52
CA PRO A 66 -0.93 -5.37 -13.82
C PRO A 66 -1.94 -5.47 -14.98
#